data_AF-F6EXF3-F1
#
_entry.id   AF-F6EXF3-F1
#
_cell.length_a   1.000
_cell.length_b   1.000
_cell.length_c   1.000
_cell.angle_alpha   90.00
_cell.angle_beta   90.00
_cell.angle_gamma   90.00
#
_symmetry.space_group_name_H-M   'P 1'
#
loop_
_entity.id
_entity.type
_entity.pdbx_description
1 polymer ?
#
loop_
_entity_poly.entity_id
_entity_poly.type
_entity_poly.pdbx_seq_one_letter_code
_entity_poly.pdbx_strand_id
1 'polypeptide(L)' 'MSATSEFYLARVAQCDREANETQLANVRDRCLRAKAVWQAMADRIVKGEVDRKKQAAVKVALQEQGIG' A
#
# COMPACT_ATOMS: atom_id res chain seq x y z
N MET A 1 16.23 -3.20 5.93
CA MET A 1 15.22 -2.13 5.90
C MET A 1 13.97 -2.69 5.24
N SER A 2 12.80 -2.65 5.89
CA SER A 2 11.53 -3.02 5.26
C SER A 2 11.10 -1.92 4.30
N ALA A 3 10.56 -2.28 3.14
CA ALA A 3 9.90 -1.30 2.27
C ALA A 3 8.67 -0.70 2.97
N THR A 4 8.41 0.59 2.75
CA THR A 4 7.24 1.32 3.28
C THR A 4 6.15 1.44 2.21
N SER A 5 4.92 1.80 2.61
CA SER A 5 3.83 2.09 1.66
C SER A 5 4.23 3.21 0.69
N GLU A 6 4.90 4.25 1.19
CA GLU A 6 5.42 5.38 0.41
C GLU A 6 6.38 4.93 -0.70
N PHE A 7 7.27 3.98 -0.40
CA PHE A 7 8.17 3.42 -1.41
C PHE A 7 7.39 2.76 -2.56
N TYR A 8 6.37 1.97 -2.23
CA TYR A 8 5.53 1.34 -3.25
C TYR A 8 4.68 2.35 -4.01
N LEU A 9 4.16 3.39 -3.35
CA LEU A 9 3.44 4.49 -4.01
C LEU A 9 4.35 5.29 -4.97
N ALA A 10 5.62 5.49 -4.62
CA ALA A 10 6.59 6.10 -5.53
C ALA A 10 6.80 5.25 -6.81
N ARG A 11 6.79 3.91 -6.69
CA ARG A 11 6.83 2.99 -7.82
C ARG A 11 5.55 3.00 -8.65
N VAL A 12 4.38 3.09 -8.00
CA VAL A 12 3.09 3.30 -8.70
C VAL A 12 3.14 4.55 -9.56
N ALA A 13 3.59 5.68 -9.00
CA ALA A 13 3.70 6.95 -9.72
C ALA A 13 4.72 6.87 -10.87
N GLN A 14 5.83 6.15 -10.69
CA GLN A 14 6.80 5.92 -11.75
C GLN A 14 6.20 5.13 -12.91
N CYS A 15 5.57 3.98 -12.64
CA CYS A 15 4.97 3.17 -13.68
C CYS A 15 3.84 3.91 -14.42
N ASP A 16 3.10 4.77 -13.72
CA ASP A 16 2.07 5.60 -14.35
C ASP A 16 2.64 6.62 -15.33
N ARG A 17 3.73 7.31 -14.96
CA ARG A 17 4.44 8.23 -15.87
C ARG A 17 4.97 7.51 -17.10
N GLU A 18 5.65 6.37 -16.91
CA GLU A 18 6.20 5.58 -18.01
C GLU A 18 5.11 5.08 -18.98
N ALA A 19 3.94 4.69 -18.46
CA ALA A 19 2.79 4.27 -19.25
C ALA A 19 2.19 5.40 -20.10
N ASN A 20 2.24 6.63 -19.59
CA ASN A 20 1.74 7.83 -20.25
C ASN A 20 2.72 8.38 -21.29
N GLU A 21 4.02 8.31 -21.03
CA GLU A 21 5.08 8.81 -21.91
C GLU A 21 5.33 7.90 -23.12
N THR A 22 5.11 6.59 -22.98
CA THR A 22 5.36 5.64 -24.05
C THR A 22 4.27 5.64 -25.12
N GLN A 23 4.68 5.54 -26.39
CA GLN A 23 3.78 5.31 -27.53
C GLN A 23 3.58 3.82 -27.86
N LEU A 24 4.37 2.95 -27.23
CA LEU A 24 4.35 1.51 -27.50
C LEU A 24 3.33 0.82 -26.59
N ALA A 25 2.30 0.20 -27.18
CA ALA A 25 1.22 -0.44 -26.43
C ALA A 25 1.72 -1.55 -25.48
N ASN A 26 2.66 -2.38 -25.95
CA ASN A 26 3.25 -3.44 -25.14
C ASN A 26 4.02 -2.92 -23.90
N VAL A 27 4.67 -1.76 -24.02
CA VAL A 27 5.36 -1.09 -22.91
C VAL A 27 4.34 -0.52 -21.94
N ARG A 28 3.30 0.16 -22.45
CA ARG A 28 2.20 0.68 -21.62
C ARG A 28 1.55 -0.42 -20.80
N ASP A 29 1.19 -1.53 -21.42
CA ASP A 29 0.55 -2.66 -20.73
C ASP A 29 1.45 -3.25 -19.64
N ARG A 30 2.76 -3.35 -19.91
CA ARG A 30 3.72 -3.81 -18.92
C ARG A 30 3.80 -2.85 -17.73
N CYS A 31 3.86 -1.54 -17.98
CA CYS A 31 3.89 -0.52 -16.94
C CYS A 31 2.61 -0.55 -16.09
N LEU A 32 1.43 -0.69 -16.72
CA LEU A 32 0.15 -0.81 -16.00
C LEU A 32 0.07 -2.07 -15.14
N ARG A 33 0.55 -3.23 -15.63
CA ARG A 33 0.65 -4.44 -14.81
C ARG A 33 1.59 -4.27 -13.62
N ALA A 34 2.74 -3.65 -13.84
CA ALA A 34 3.68 -3.35 -12.75
C ALA A 34 3.06 -2.40 -11.72
N LYS A 35 2.39 -1.33 -12.18
CA LYS A 35 1.63 -0.39 -11.35
C LYS A 35 0.65 -1.11 -10.42
N ALA A 36 -0.14 -2.05 -10.96
CA ALA A 36 -1.10 -2.82 -10.17
C ALA A 36 -0.43 -3.66 -9.07
N VAL A 37 0.70 -4.29 -9.36
CA VAL A 37 1.46 -5.06 -8.37
C VAL A 37 2.01 -4.15 -7.25
N TRP A 38 2.58 -3.00 -7.62
CA TRP A 38 3.06 -2.03 -6.64
C TRP A 38 1.94 -1.48 -5.76
N GLN A 39 0.78 -1.18 -6.35
CA GLN A 39 -0.39 -0.72 -5.62
C GLN A 39 -0.86 -1.76 -4.61
N ALA A 40 -0.98 -3.04 -5.01
CA ALA A 40 -1.40 -4.11 -4.12
C ALA A 40 -0.45 -4.29 -2.91
N MET A 41 0.85 -4.06 -3.09
CA MET A 41 1.82 -4.09 -1.99
C MET A 41 1.71 -2.87 -1.06
N ALA A 42 1.47 -1.68 -1.61
CA ALA A 42 1.17 -0.49 -0.81
C ALA A 42 -0.07 -0.70 0.06
N ASP A 43 -1.15 -1.21 -0.55
CA ASP A 43 -2.42 -1.47 0.12
C ASP A 43 -2.27 -2.50 1.24
N ARG A 44 -1.43 -3.53 1.04
CA ARG A 44 -1.13 -4.53 2.08
C ARG A 44 -0.46 -3.91 3.31
N ILE A 45 0.49 -2.99 3.11
CA ILE A 45 1.15 -2.29 4.23
C ILE A 45 0.14 -1.45 4.99
N VAL A 46 -0.63 -0.62 4.26
CA VAL A 46 -1.64 0.26 4.85
C VAL A 46 -2.69 -0.55 5.62
N LYS A 47 -3.18 -1.65 5.05
CA LYS A 47 -4.12 -2.56 5.72
C LYS A 47 -3.53 -3.10 7.03
N GLY A 48 -2.28 -3.57 7.00
CA GLY A 48 -1.60 -4.06 8.21
C GLY A 48 -1.45 -2.99 9.30
N GLU A 49 -1.19 -1.74 8.93
CA GLU A 49 -1.12 -0.61 9.87
C GLU A 49 -2.49 -0.29 10.49
N VAL A 50 -3.54 -0.27 9.67
CA VAL A 50 -4.92 -0.06 10.13
C VAL A 50 -5.35 -1.17 11.08
N ASP A 51 -5.08 -2.43 10.74
CA ASP A 51 -5.46 -3.56 11.57
C ASP A 51 -4.74 -3.55 12.93
N ARG A 52 -3.45 -3.18 12.96
CA ARG A 52 -2.71 -2.97 14.23
C ARG A 52 -3.32 -1.86 15.08
N LYS A 53 -3.68 -0.72 14.48
CA LYS A 53 -4.33 0.39 15.20
C LYS A 53 -5.67 -0.03 15.80
N LYS A 54 -6.47 -0.79 15.04
CA LYS A 54 -7.75 -1.34 15.52
C LYS A 54 -7.56 -2.29 16.71
N GLN A 55 -6.60 -3.21 16.61
CA GLN A 55 -6.30 -4.15 17.70
C GLN A 55 -5.81 -3.43 18.96
N ALA A 56 -4.98 -2.40 18.81
CA ALA A 56 -4.53 -1.58 19.94
C ALA A 56 -5.72 -0.87 20.62
N ALA A 57 -6.64 -0.28 19.85
CA ALA A 57 -7.83 0.37 20.40
C ALA A 57 -8.75 -0.62 21.12
N VAL A 58 -8.99 -1.81 20.55
CA VAL A 58 -9.77 -2.86 21.20
C VAL A 58 -9.13 -3.30 22.51
N LYS A 59 -7.80 -3.48 22.53
CA LYS A 59 -7.07 -3.87 23.74
C LYS A 59 -7.20 -2.81 24.84
N VAL A 60 -7.03 -1.53 24.51
CA VAL A 60 -7.20 -0.43 25.46
C VAL A 60 -8.62 -0.42 26.04
N ALA A 61 -9.65 -0.52 25.19
CA ALA A 61 -11.04 -0.56 25.64
C ALA A 61 -11.34 -1.75 26.57
N LEU A 62 -10.77 -2.93 26.29
CA LEU A 62 -10.91 -4.10 27.17
C LEU A 62 -10.17 -3.92 28.50
N GLN A 63 -9.01 -3.25 28.50
CA GLN A 63 -8.26 -2.95 29.73
C GLN A 63 -8.99 -1.93 30.60
N GLU A 64 -9.62 -0.91 30.01
CA GLU A 64 -10.44 0.07 30.73
C GLU A 64 -11.71 -0.56 31.33
N GLN A 65 -12.32 -1.53 30.64
CA GLN A 65 -13.50 -2.25 31.15
C GLN A 65 -13.19 -3.27 32.26
N GLY A 66 -11.95 -3.74 32.36
CA GLY A 66 -11.50 -4.70 33.37
C GLY A 66 -10.98 -4.08 34.67
N ILE A 67 -10.95 -2.75 34.79
CA ILE A 67 -10.49 -2.00 35.98
C ILE A 67 -11.69 -1.34 36.73
N GLY A 68 -12.93 -1.75 36.43
CA GLY A 68 -14.13 -1.41 37.20
C GLY A 68 -14.60 -2.57 38.06
#